data_AF-A0A1X7BV99-F1
#
_entry.id   AF-A0A1X7BV99-F1
#
_cell.length_a   1.000
_cell.length_b   1.000
_cell.length_c   1.000
_cell.angle_alpha   90.00
_cell.angle_beta   90.00
_cell.angle_gamma   90.00
#
_symmetry.space_group_name_H-M   'P 1'
#
loop_
_entity.id
_entity.type
_entity.pdbx_description
1 polymer ?
#
loop_
_entity_poly.entity_id
_entity_poly.type
_entity_poly.pdbx_seq_one_letter_code
_entity_poly.pdbx_strand_id
1 'polypeptide(L)'
;MKSTPTRGVKQYLKPNAYNQSELDWTLMTICFINVINESRMEQNVSDLAFITDGTAAVVFLIAGLIDAGVNHCPNEGCFAKNEVQSYNSISVGNTYFQEDEVGEEFYFRRETGVADGPFQRIWGISASSDGELWAGVGHAYTLTNRKQNLFLQLNAMTGLYEEGSGVDLGGPIEFRSGLSVGYQNKAGVRMSLSVDHRSNLGIYSDNPGLETVQFRVSIPTK
;
A
#
# COMPACT_ATOMS: atom_id res chain seq x y z
N MET A 1 -27.08 -56.75 -44.41
CA MET A 1 -27.27 -55.28 -44.45
C MET A 1 -27.56 -54.82 -43.04
N LYS A 2 -26.69 -53.98 -42.45
CA LYS A 2 -26.92 -53.34 -41.15
C LYS A 2 -27.65 -52.03 -41.41
N SER A 3 -28.80 -51.79 -40.77
CA SER A 3 -29.45 -50.48 -40.72
C SER A 3 -29.62 -50.03 -39.27
N THR A 4 -29.34 -48.74 -39.11
CA THR A 4 -28.95 -47.98 -37.92
C THR A 4 -30.12 -47.68 -36.96
N PRO A 5 -29.87 -47.55 -35.64
CA PRO A 5 -30.87 -47.07 -34.69
C PRO A 5 -31.00 -45.53 -34.73
N THR A 6 -32.23 -45.05 -34.55
CA THR A 6 -32.60 -43.64 -34.33
C THR A 6 -31.92 -43.04 -33.11
N ARG A 7 -31.18 -41.94 -33.28
CA ARG A 7 -30.54 -41.18 -32.20
C ARG A 7 -31.43 -40.00 -31.82
N GLY A 8 -32.03 -40.06 -30.63
CA GLY A 8 -32.66 -38.92 -29.99
C GLY A 8 -31.65 -37.82 -29.69
N VAL A 9 -32.02 -36.57 -29.97
CA VAL A 9 -31.23 -35.38 -29.63
C VAL A 9 -31.29 -35.20 -28.11
N LYS A 10 -30.19 -35.46 -27.40
CA LYS A 10 -29.99 -34.95 -26.04
C LYS A 10 -29.42 -33.53 -26.16
N GLN A 11 -30.25 -32.55 -25.82
CA GLN A 11 -29.84 -31.17 -25.62
C GLN A 11 -28.88 -31.14 -24.42
N TYR A 12 -27.62 -30.83 -24.65
CA TYR A 12 -26.65 -30.60 -23.58
C TYR A 12 -26.98 -29.27 -22.90
N LEU A 13 -27.48 -29.32 -21.66
CA LEU A 13 -27.46 -28.15 -20.78
C LEU A 13 -25.99 -27.79 -20.54
N LYS A 14 -25.56 -26.63 -21.05
CA LYS A 14 -24.27 -26.05 -20.67
C LYS A 14 -24.33 -25.75 -19.16
N PRO A 15 -23.31 -26.12 -18.36
CA PRO A 15 -23.18 -25.59 -17.02
C PRO A 15 -23.12 -24.08 -17.11
N ASN A 16 -23.90 -23.38 -16.28
CA ASN A 16 -23.87 -21.92 -16.18
C ASN A 16 -22.40 -21.49 -15.99
N ALA A 17 -21.92 -20.63 -16.90
CA ALA A 17 -20.62 -20.00 -16.73
C ALA A 17 -20.70 -19.13 -15.48
N TYR A 18 -20.10 -19.60 -14.39
CA TYR A 18 -19.88 -18.77 -13.19
C TYR A 18 -19.12 -17.53 -13.62
N ASN A 19 -19.67 -16.36 -13.31
CA ASN A 19 -19.10 -15.08 -13.72
C ASN A 19 -17.84 -14.84 -12.89
N GLN A 20 -16.67 -14.74 -13.53
CA GLN A 20 -15.37 -14.54 -12.86
C GLN A 20 -15.39 -13.34 -11.89
N SER A 21 -16.19 -12.31 -12.18
CA SER A 21 -16.38 -11.15 -11.30
C SER A 21 -17.00 -11.53 -9.95
N GLU A 22 -17.95 -12.45 -9.90
CA GLU A 22 -18.56 -12.88 -8.63
C GLU A 22 -17.61 -13.74 -7.79
N LEU A 23 -16.75 -14.53 -8.43
CA LEU A 23 -15.67 -15.25 -7.74
C LEU A 23 -14.64 -14.28 -7.16
N ASP A 24 -14.27 -13.22 -7.89
CA ASP A 24 -13.34 -12.20 -7.41
C ASP A 24 -13.94 -11.40 -6.23
N TRP A 25 -15.23 -11.05 -6.27
CA TRP A 25 -15.93 -10.39 -5.15
C TRP A 25 -16.06 -11.31 -3.94
N THR A 26 -16.43 -12.58 -4.13
CA THR A 26 -16.61 -13.52 -3.02
C THR A 26 -15.26 -13.84 -2.36
N LEU A 27 -14.20 -14.03 -3.15
CA LEU A 27 -12.84 -14.19 -2.63
C LEU A 27 -12.33 -12.91 -1.95
N MET A 28 -12.63 -11.72 -2.48
CA MET A 28 -12.30 -10.46 -1.81
C MET A 28 -13.05 -10.29 -0.50
N THR A 29 -14.34 -10.61 -0.43
CA THR A 29 -15.13 -10.54 0.80
C THR A 29 -14.66 -11.56 1.82
N ILE A 30 -14.33 -12.79 1.41
CA ILE A 30 -13.73 -13.80 2.30
C ILE A 30 -12.35 -13.33 2.78
N CYS A 31 -11.52 -12.74 1.92
CA CYS A 31 -10.23 -12.19 2.31
C CYS A 31 -10.39 -11.01 3.28
N PHE A 32 -11.33 -10.09 3.03
CA PHE A 32 -11.64 -8.98 3.93
C PHE A 32 -12.16 -9.48 5.29
N ILE A 33 -13.09 -10.43 5.30
CA ILE A 33 -13.67 -10.99 6.51
C ILE A 33 -12.63 -11.81 7.28
N ASN A 34 -11.77 -12.58 6.61
CA ASN A 34 -10.71 -13.33 7.28
C ASN A 34 -9.58 -12.41 7.77
N VAL A 35 -9.22 -11.35 7.04
CA VAL A 35 -8.26 -10.34 7.52
C VAL A 35 -8.80 -9.62 8.76
N ILE A 36 -10.11 -9.36 8.84
CA ILE A 36 -10.75 -8.74 10.01
C ILE A 36 -10.97 -9.72 11.16
N ASN A 37 -11.37 -10.97 10.90
CA ASN A 37 -11.69 -11.96 11.94
C ASN A 37 -10.48 -12.76 12.43
N GLU A 38 -9.40 -12.80 11.65
CA GLU A 38 -8.20 -13.59 11.91
C GLU A 38 -7.01 -12.64 12.07
N SER A 39 -7.15 -11.65 12.97
CA SER A 39 -6.06 -10.83 13.48
C SER A 39 -5.17 -11.67 14.38
N ARG A 40 -4.53 -12.68 13.80
CA ARG A 40 -3.35 -13.34 14.34
C ARG A 40 -2.18 -13.11 13.41
N MET A 41 -1.98 -11.84 13.02
CA MET A 41 -0.66 -11.35 12.63
C MET A 41 0.19 -11.08 13.89
N GLU A 42 0.25 -12.05 14.81
CA GLU A 42 1.22 -12.11 15.90
C GLU A 42 2.57 -12.63 15.34
N GLN A 43 3.06 -12.03 14.26
CA GLN A 43 4.45 -12.19 13.83
C GLN A 43 5.11 -10.83 13.88
N ASN A 44 5.62 -10.55 15.08
CA ASN A 44 6.53 -9.50 15.51
C ASN A 44 6.85 -8.43 14.46
N VAL A 45 6.30 -7.22 14.65
CA VAL A 45 6.71 -6.02 13.91
C VAL A 45 8.24 -5.81 13.99
N SER A 46 8.88 -6.27 15.06
CA SER A 46 10.34 -6.25 15.23
C SER A 46 11.11 -7.17 14.26
N ASP A 47 10.49 -8.20 13.67
CA ASP A 47 11.12 -9.00 12.61
C ASP A 47 11.22 -8.23 11.27
N LEU A 48 10.53 -7.09 11.16
CA LEU A 48 10.64 -6.14 10.05
C LEU A 48 11.61 -4.99 10.40
N ALA A 49 12.72 -5.31 11.08
CA ALA A 49 13.75 -4.34 11.48
C ALA A 49 14.19 -3.36 10.37
N PHE A 50 14.17 -3.81 9.11
CA PHE A 50 14.46 -2.98 7.95
C PHE A 50 13.46 -1.82 7.70
N ILE A 51 12.26 -1.88 8.27
CA ILE A 51 11.28 -0.80 8.18
C ILE A 51 11.40 0.13 9.39
N THR A 52 11.62 -0.43 10.58
CA THR A 52 11.50 0.25 11.88
C THR A 52 12.65 1.23 12.21
N ASP A 53 13.69 1.32 11.37
CA ASP A 53 14.85 2.19 11.59
C ASP A 53 15.05 3.24 10.49
N GLY A 54 14.04 3.42 9.62
CA GLY A 54 14.10 4.32 8.48
C GLY A 54 14.84 3.76 7.26
N THR A 55 15.32 2.51 7.28
CA THR A 55 15.99 1.90 6.10
C THR A 55 15.06 1.81 4.89
N ALA A 56 13.73 1.72 5.09
CA ALA A 56 12.74 1.85 4.03
C ALA A 56 12.91 3.14 3.19
N ALA A 57 13.18 4.29 3.84
CA ALA A 57 13.41 5.56 3.16
C ALA A 57 14.72 5.55 2.35
N VAL A 58 15.77 4.90 2.87
CA VAL A 58 17.06 4.78 2.19
C VAL A 58 16.93 3.91 0.95
N VAL A 59 16.28 2.75 1.05
CA VAL A 59 16.05 1.87 -0.10
C VAL A 59 15.09 2.49 -1.11
N PHE A 60 14.05 3.19 -0.65
CA PHE A 60 13.22 4.02 -1.51
C PHE A 60 14.06 4.94 -2.39
N LEU A 61 14.98 5.70 -1.77
CA LEU A 61 15.82 6.67 -2.48
C LEU A 61 16.78 5.97 -3.43
N ILE A 62 17.56 4.99 -2.96
CA ILE A 62 18.57 4.30 -3.77
C ILE A 62 17.91 3.59 -4.95
N ALA A 63 16.85 2.81 -4.71
CA ALA A 63 16.19 2.05 -5.76
C ALA A 63 15.54 2.98 -6.80
N GLY A 64 14.90 4.06 -6.36
CA GLY A 64 14.31 5.03 -7.26
C GLY A 64 15.35 5.84 -8.06
N LEU A 65 16.50 6.19 -7.48
CA LEU A 65 17.59 6.85 -8.22
C LEU A 65 18.20 5.94 -9.28
N ILE A 66 18.36 4.65 -8.99
CA ILE A 66 18.81 3.66 -9.98
C ILE A 66 17.79 3.57 -11.11
N ASP A 67 16.50 3.44 -10.79
CA ASP A 67 15.43 3.36 -11.80
C ASP A 67 15.30 4.65 -12.63
N ALA A 68 15.54 5.80 -12.02
CA ALA A 68 15.62 7.07 -12.71
C ALA A 68 16.72 7.04 -13.78
N GLY A 69 17.91 6.57 -13.40
CA GLY A 69 19.08 6.42 -14.28
C GLY A 69 18.88 5.44 -15.44
N VAL A 70 18.22 4.31 -15.18
CA VAL A 70 18.12 3.18 -16.13
C VAL A 70 16.91 3.31 -17.04
N ASN A 71 15.75 3.71 -16.50
CA ASN A 71 14.46 3.63 -17.20
C ASN A 71 13.81 5.00 -17.44
N HIS A 72 14.21 6.05 -16.71
CA HIS A 72 13.54 7.36 -16.77
C HIS A 72 14.46 8.52 -17.13
N CYS A 73 15.57 8.31 -17.86
CA CYS A 73 16.41 9.39 -18.41
C CYS A 73 16.15 9.68 -19.91
N PRO A 74 15.05 10.36 -20.27
CA PRO A 74 14.89 10.96 -21.59
C PRO A 74 15.79 12.20 -21.74
N ASN A 75 15.81 12.79 -22.95
CA ASN A 75 16.55 14.03 -23.23
C ASN A 75 16.19 15.20 -22.30
N GLU A 76 14.98 15.19 -21.73
CA GLU A 76 14.48 16.20 -20.80
C GLU A 76 14.94 15.99 -19.33
N GLY A 77 15.69 14.92 -19.06
CA GLY A 77 16.30 14.62 -17.76
C GLY A 77 15.63 13.50 -16.97
N CYS A 78 16.37 12.90 -16.03
CA CYS A 78 15.98 11.67 -15.32
C CYS A 78 14.79 11.79 -14.36
N PHE A 79 14.38 13.03 -14.08
CA PHE A 79 13.25 13.38 -13.23
C PHE A 79 12.22 14.21 -13.99
N ALA A 80 12.20 14.09 -15.33
CA ALA A 80 11.18 14.72 -16.14
C ALA A 80 9.78 14.27 -15.66
N LYS A 81 8.85 15.24 -15.61
CA LYS A 81 7.48 14.99 -15.20
C LYS A 81 6.80 14.05 -16.18
N ASN A 82 6.07 13.07 -15.67
CA ASN A 82 5.28 12.15 -16.48
C ASN A 82 3.92 11.87 -15.84
N GLU A 83 2.96 11.49 -16.68
CA GLU A 83 1.61 11.11 -16.27
C GLU A 83 1.58 9.65 -15.82
N VAL A 84 0.97 9.42 -14.66
CA VAL A 84 0.82 8.10 -14.06
C VAL A 84 -0.60 7.89 -13.56
N GLN A 85 -0.99 6.63 -13.37
CA GLN A 85 -2.31 6.31 -12.81
C GLN A 85 -2.42 6.86 -11.37
N SER A 86 -3.44 7.68 -11.14
CA SER A 86 -3.75 8.26 -9.83
C SER A 86 -4.65 7.35 -9.00
N TYR A 87 -4.57 7.45 -7.67
CA TYR A 87 -5.35 6.65 -6.73
C TYR A 87 -5.84 7.47 -5.54
N ASN A 88 -7.03 7.15 -5.04
CA ASN A 88 -7.46 7.46 -3.68
C ASN A 88 -7.38 6.19 -2.85
N SER A 89 -6.71 6.26 -1.71
CA SER A 89 -6.44 5.13 -0.85
C SER A 89 -7.00 5.37 0.55
N ILE A 90 -7.62 4.34 1.10
CA ILE A 90 -7.99 4.26 2.51
C ILE A 90 -7.24 3.09 3.11
N SER A 91 -6.68 3.30 4.30
CA SER A 91 -6.03 2.25 5.08
C SER A 91 -6.59 2.23 6.50
N VAL A 92 -6.65 1.04 7.08
CA VAL A 92 -6.96 0.80 8.49
C VAL A 92 -5.91 -0.15 9.03
N GLY A 93 -5.40 0.10 10.22
CA GLY A 93 -4.33 -0.69 10.81
C GLY A 93 -4.06 -0.33 12.26
N ASN A 94 -3.06 -0.98 12.85
CA ASN A 94 -2.67 -0.79 14.24
C ASN A 94 -1.31 -0.09 14.31
N THR A 95 -1.14 0.77 15.31
CA THR A 95 0.12 1.45 15.64
C THR A 95 0.86 0.66 16.72
N TYR A 96 2.18 0.61 16.62
CA TYR A 96 3.02 -0.17 17.53
C TYR A 96 4.19 0.67 18.05
N PHE A 97 4.33 0.70 19.37
CA PHE A 97 5.41 1.37 20.07
C PHE A 97 6.23 0.36 20.86
N GLN A 98 7.52 0.22 20.54
CA GLN A 98 8.40 -0.76 21.20
C GLN A 98 7.78 -2.17 21.32
N GLU A 99 7.20 -2.65 20.21
CA GLU A 99 6.52 -3.96 20.09
C GLU A 99 5.09 -4.02 20.67
N ASP A 100 4.68 -3.07 21.50
CA ASP A 100 3.32 -3.01 22.06
C ASP A 100 2.36 -2.34 21.07
N GLU A 101 1.20 -2.95 20.84
CA GLU A 101 0.11 -2.30 20.14
C GLU A 101 -0.45 -1.16 21.00
N VAL A 102 -0.44 0.06 20.48
CA VAL A 102 -0.87 1.25 21.23
C VAL A 102 -2.13 1.90 20.68
N GLY A 103 -2.51 1.66 19.42
CA GLY A 103 -3.75 2.24 18.88
C GLY A 103 -4.15 1.70 17.51
N GLU A 104 -5.31 2.15 17.01
CA GLU A 104 -5.78 1.89 15.64
C GLU A 104 -5.68 3.18 14.81
N GLU A 105 -5.11 3.13 13.60
CA GLU A 105 -4.98 4.26 12.68
C GLU A 105 -5.89 4.10 11.46
N PHE A 106 -6.65 5.16 11.16
CA PHE A 106 -7.27 5.37 9.85
C PHE A 106 -6.40 6.32 9.02
N TYR A 107 -6.07 5.92 7.79
CA TYR A 107 -5.20 6.72 6.91
C TYR A 107 -5.81 6.90 5.52
N PHE A 108 -6.02 8.17 5.13
CA PHE A 108 -6.36 8.53 3.75
C PHE A 108 -5.11 9.02 3.01
N ARG A 109 -4.87 8.49 1.82
CA ARG A 109 -3.75 8.89 0.96
C ARG A 109 -4.19 9.11 -0.49
N ARG A 110 -3.72 10.18 -1.10
CA ARG A 110 -3.80 10.44 -2.55
C ARG A 110 -2.48 10.13 -3.22
N GLU A 111 -2.53 9.28 -4.23
CA GLU A 111 -1.46 9.16 -5.23
C GLU A 111 -1.86 9.99 -6.45
N THR A 112 -1.10 11.04 -6.76
CA THR A 112 -1.47 11.99 -7.81
C THR A 112 -1.23 11.42 -9.21
N GLY A 113 -1.77 12.06 -10.23
CA GLY A 113 -1.55 11.67 -11.63
C GLY A 113 -0.19 12.07 -12.20
N VAL A 114 0.75 12.48 -11.34
CA VAL A 114 2.05 13.05 -11.75
C VAL A 114 3.18 12.36 -10.98
N ALA A 115 4.22 11.99 -11.71
CA ALA A 115 5.49 11.52 -11.17
C ALA A 115 6.66 12.35 -11.70
N ASP A 116 7.72 12.46 -10.89
CA ASP A 116 9.01 13.02 -11.28
C ASP A 116 9.98 11.84 -11.53
N GLY A 117 10.14 11.46 -12.80
CA GLY A 117 10.75 10.16 -13.13
C GLY A 117 9.97 9.00 -12.49
N PRO A 118 10.61 8.12 -11.69
CA PRO A 118 9.93 7.01 -11.04
C PRO A 118 9.18 7.38 -9.75
N PHE A 119 9.33 8.62 -9.28
CA PHE A 119 8.80 9.07 -8.00
C PHE A 119 7.42 9.71 -8.16
N GLN A 120 6.36 8.94 -7.92
CA GLN A 120 4.98 9.43 -7.95
C GLN A 120 4.71 10.32 -6.74
N ARG A 121 4.12 11.50 -6.95
CA ARG A 121 3.83 12.44 -5.87
C ARG A 121 2.60 12.01 -5.08
N ILE A 122 2.69 12.09 -3.76
CA ILE A 122 1.65 11.64 -2.83
C ILE A 122 1.43 12.65 -1.70
N TRP A 123 0.23 12.63 -1.14
CA TRP A 123 -0.09 13.30 0.12
C TRP A 123 -1.08 12.46 0.92
N GLY A 124 -1.13 12.64 2.23
CA GLY A 124 -2.04 11.88 3.07
C GLY A 124 -2.30 12.53 4.42
N ILE A 125 -3.36 12.05 5.07
CA ILE A 125 -3.79 12.43 6.41
C ILE A 125 -4.23 11.19 7.19
N SER A 126 -3.79 11.05 8.43
CA SER A 126 -4.24 9.99 9.33
C SER A 126 -4.70 10.52 10.68
N ALA A 127 -5.53 9.70 11.33
CA ALA A 127 -5.96 9.88 12.71
C ALA A 127 -5.96 8.52 13.41
N SER A 128 -5.55 8.49 14.69
CA SER A 128 -5.60 7.28 15.51
C SER A 128 -6.69 7.31 16.58
N SER A 129 -6.97 6.14 17.17
CA SER A 129 -7.87 5.97 18.31
C SER A 129 -7.48 6.80 19.54
N ASP A 130 -6.20 7.12 19.67
CA ASP A 130 -5.64 7.88 20.80
C ASP A 130 -5.55 9.39 20.49
N GLY A 131 -6.10 9.80 19.34
CA GLY A 131 -6.16 11.21 18.93
C GLY A 131 -4.89 11.71 18.27
N GLU A 132 -3.96 10.83 17.90
CA GLU A 132 -2.80 11.20 17.09
C GLU A 132 -3.27 11.65 15.70
N LEU A 133 -2.74 12.77 15.21
CA LEU A 133 -3.00 13.26 13.85
C LEU A 133 -1.70 13.35 13.08
N TRP A 134 -1.73 12.97 11.81
CA TRP A 134 -0.60 13.19 10.91
C TRP A 134 -1.07 13.69 9.55
N ALA A 135 -0.35 14.64 8.95
CA ALA A 135 -0.62 15.13 7.61
C ALA A 135 0.69 15.41 6.87
N GLY A 136 0.86 14.86 5.67
CA GLY A 136 2.14 14.96 4.98
C GLY A 136 2.08 14.84 3.47
N VAL A 137 3.23 15.12 2.86
CA VAL A 137 3.48 15.06 1.42
C VAL A 137 4.78 14.29 1.16
N GLY A 138 4.89 13.69 -0.01
CA GLY A 138 6.10 12.97 -0.38
C GLY A 138 5.99 12.24 -1.69
N HIS A 139 6.70 11.11 -1.78
CA HIS A 139 6.78 10.32 -2.99
C HIS A 139 6.58 8.83 -2.71
N ALA A 140 6.06 8.15 -3.72
CA ALA A 140 6.01 6.69 -3.80
C ALA A 140 6.81 6.20 -5.00
N TYR A 141 7.44 5.04 -4.83
CA TYR A 141 8.12 4.30 -5.87
C TYR A 141 7.49 2.92 -5.97
N THR A 142 6.97 2.57 -7.15
CA THR A 142 6.19 1.34 -7.36
C THR A 142 6.88 0.42 -8.35
N LEU A 143 7.25 -0.76 -7.89
CA LEU A 143 7.70 -1.88 -8.70
C LEU A 143 6.52 -2.80 -9.00
N THR A 144 6.39 -3.24 -10.24
CA THR A 144 5.34 -4.19 -10.63
C THR A 144 5.90 -5.38 -11.39
N ASN A 145 5.23 -6.52 -11.28
CA ASN A 145 5.57 -7.70 -12.07
C ASN A 145 5.18 -7.52 -13.55
N ARG A 146 5.62 -8.43 -14.42
CA ARG A 146 5.32 -8.39 -15.86
C ARG A 146 3.82 -8.39 -16.20
N LYS A 147 2.98 -8.92 -15.31
CA LYS A 147 1.52 -9.00 -15.49
C LYS A 147 0.79 -7.78 -14.92
N GLN A 148 1.50 -6.84 -14.30
CA GLN A 148 0.98 -5.63 -13.66
C GLN A 148 -0.11 -5.88 -12.62
N ASN A 149 -0.07 -7.05 -11.97
CA ASN A 149 -1.08 -7.46 -11.00
C ASN A 149 -0.50 -7.69 -9.60
N LEU A 150 0.83 -7.73 -9.46
CA LEU A 150 1.50 -7.70 -8.17
C LEU A 150 2.40 -6.48 -8.13
N PHE A 151 2.44 -5.80 -6.99
CA PHE A 151 3.29 -4.65 -6.80
C PHE A 151 3.97 -4.66 -5.44
N LEU A 152 5.15 -4.06 -5.42
CA LEU A 152 5.85 -3.62 -4.23
C LEU A 152 5.94 -2.10 -4.32
N GLN A 153 5.55 -1.40 -3.28
CA GLN A 153 5.62 0.05 -3.21
C GLN A 153 6.44 0.47 -2.01
N LEU A 154 7.36 1.39 -2.22
CA LEU A 154 8.07 2.10 -1.16
C LEU A 154 7.57 3.54 -1.12
N ASN A 155 7.54 4.15 0.05
CA ASN A 155 7.27 5.58 0.20
C ASN A 155 8.20 6.25 1.18
N ALA A 156 8.41 7.54 0.96
CA ALA A 156 9.02 8.45 1.91
C ALA A 156 8.26 9.77 1.86
N MET A 157 7.79 10.21 3.03
CA MET A 157 6.98 11.42 3.20
C MET A 157 7.50 12.23 4.37
N THR A 158 7.32 13.54 4.29
CA THR A 158 7.47 14.45 5.43
C THR A 158 6.09 14.95 5.83
N GLY A 159 5.84 15.09 7.12
CA GLY A 159 4.55 15.53 7.61
C GLY A 159 4.62 16.23 8.95
N LEU A 160 3.46 16.81 9.31
CA LEU A 160 3.20 17.34 10.63
C LEU A 160 2.49 16.30 11.47
N TYR A 161 2.87 16.22 12.74
CA TYR A 161 2.32 15.30 13.73
C TYR A 161 1.81 16.07 14.94
N GLU A 162 0.69 15.60 15.47
CA GLU A 162 0.14 16.01 16.75
C GLU A 162 -0.14 14.73 17.53
N GLU A 163 0.48 14.57 18.70
CA GLU A 163 0.43 13.33 19.48
C GLU A 163 -0.96 13.03 20.07
N GLY A 164 -1.75 14.06 20.39
CA GLY A 164 -3.00 13.88 21.11
C GLY A 164 -2.75 13.22 22.48
N SER A 165 -3.28 12.01 22.69
CA SER A 165 -2.98 11.16 23.86
C SER A 165 -2.12 9.94 23.51
N GLY A 166 -1.60 9.87 22.29
CA GLY A 166 -0.74 8.78 21.80
C GLY A 166 0.74 8.99 22.15
N VAL A 167 1.61 8.50 21.27
CA VAL A 167 3.06 8.44 21.51
C VAL A 167 3.73 9.79 21.24
N ASP A 168 4.47 10.32 22.23
CA ASP A 168 5.33 11.49 22.03
C ASP A 168 6.52 11.12 21.13
N LEU A 169 6.52 11.67 19.90
CA LEU A 169 7.58 11.48 18.92
C LEU A 169 8.70 12.52 19.05
N GLY A 170 8.64 13.43 20.01
CA GLY A 170 9.67 14.43 20.32
C GLY A 170 9.43 15.78 19.65
N GLY A 171 8.54 15.87 18.65
CA GLY A 171 8.16 17.15 18.06
C GLY A 171 7.14 17.06 16.92
N PRO A 172 6.83 18.21 16.29
CA PRO A 172 5.74 18.29 15.33
C PRO A 172 6.10 17.85 13.90
N ILE A 173 7.38 17.63 13.56
CA ILE A 173 7.81 17.23 12.20
C ILE A 173 8.23 15.77 12.21
N GLU A 174 7.45 14.95 11.53
CA GLU A 174 7.64 13.49 11.49
C GLU A 174 7.66 12.98 10.05
N PHE A 175 8.68 12.19 9.73
CA PHE A 175 8.84 11.54 8.45
C PHE A 175 8.14 10.18 8.47
N ARG A 176 7.37 9.87 7.43
CA ARG A 176 6.67 8.59 7.27
C ARG A 176 7.26 7.84 6.08
N SER A 177 7.98 6.76 6.34
CA SER A 177 8.52 5.87 5.32
C SER A 177 7.88 4.49 5.42
N GLY A 178 7.76 3.76 4.32
CA GLY A 178 7.05 2.48 4.38
C GLY A 178 7.24 1.60 3.17
N LEU A 179 6.82 0.35 3.35
CA LEU A 179 6.79 -0.71 2.36
C LEU A 179 5.37 -1.27 2.29
N SER A 180 4.84 -1.39 1.08
CA SER A 180 3.58 -2.07 0.81
C SER A 180 3.80 -3.17 -0.22
N VAL A 181 3.17 -4.32 -0.01
CA VAL A 181 3.07 -5.40 -1.00
C VAL A 181 1.61 -5.68 -1.27
N GLY A 182 1.25 -5.81 -2.55
CA GLY A 182 -0.16 -5.88 -2.90
C GLY A 182 -0.48 -6.46 -4.26
N TYR A 183 -1.78 -6.60 -4.48
CA TYR A 183 -2.38 -7.08 -5.70
C TYR A 183 -3.22 -5.98 -6.36
N GLN A 184 -3.14 -5.91 -7.69
CA GLN A 184 -3.99 -5.05 -8.52
C GLN A 184 -4.91 -5.93 -9.37
N ASN A 185 -6.22 -5.69 -9.26
CA ASN A 185 -7.20 -6.39 -10.08
C ASN A 185 -7.32 -5.78 -11.48
N LYS A 186 -8.11 -6.43 -12.35
CA LYS A 186 -8.30 -5.98 -13.75
C LYS A 186 -9.01 -4.62 -13.88
N ALA A 187 -9.73 -4.19 -12.85
CA ALA A 187 -10.36 -2.87 -12.79
C ALA A 187 -9.39 -1.79 -12.27
N GLY A 188 -8.14 -2.14 -11.98
CA GLY A 188 -7.12 -1.25 -11.46
C GLY A 188 -7.17 -1.03 -9.95
N VAL A 189 -8.14 -1.59 -9.23
CA VAL A 189 -8.22 -1.50 -7.76
C VAL A 189 -7.05 -2.25 -7.14
N ARG A 190 -6.37 -1.62 -6.17
CA ARG A 190 -5.26 -2.21 -5.43
C ARG A 190 -5.67 -2.56 -4.01
N MET A 191 -5.16 -3.69 -3.53
CA MET A 191 -5.24 -4.12 -2.15
C MET A 191 -3.83 -4.48 -1.68
N SER A 192 -3.41 -3.97 -0.52
CA SER A 192 -2.05 -4.22 -0.02
C SER A 192 -2.00 -4.29 1.49
N LEU A 193 -1.03 -5.05 1.99
CA LEU A 193 -0.52 -4.92 3.34
C LEU A 193 0.65 -3.93 3.32
N SER A 194 0.70 -3.04 4.31
CA SER A 194 1.73 -2.00 4.43
C SER A 194 2.27 -1.97 5.84
N VAL A 195 3.56 -1.70 5.95
CA VAL A 195 4.22 -1.34 7.20
C VAL A 195 4.90 0.00 7.00
N ASP A 196 4.57 0.95 7.87
CA ASP A 196 5.11 2.31 7.84
C ASP A 196 5.82 2.59 9.16
N HIS A 197 6.95 3.29 9.09
CA HIS A 197 7.71 3.83 10.20
C HIS A 197 7.59 5.36 10.21
N ARG A 198 7.22 5.92 11.37
CA ARG A 198 7.18 7.36 11.65
C ARG A 198 8.28 7.74 12.63
N SER A 199 9.11 8.72 12.26
CA SER A 199 10.16 9.25 13.13
C SER A 199 10.66 10.62 12.67
N ASN A 200 11.35 11.34 13.55
CA ASN A 200 11.85 12.69 13.29
C ASN A 200 13.30 12.71 12.78
N LEU A 201 13.92 11.54 12.59
CA LEU A 201 15.31 11.38 12.15
C LEU A 201 16.36 12.02 13.09
N GLY A 202 16.00 12.25 14.36
CA GLY A 202 16.88 12.86 15.36
C GLY A 202 17.01 14.38 15.24
N ILE A 203 16.05 15.07 14.61
CA ILE A 203 16.02 16.54 14.60
C ILE A 203 15.59 17.13 15.94
N TYR A 204 14.95 16.33 16.81
CA TYR A 204 14.58 16.67 18.18
C TYR A 204 15.42 15.88 19.20
N SER A 205 15.28 16.19 20.50
CA SER A 205 16.03 15.52 21.58
C SER A 205 15.70 14.04 21.69
N ASP A 206 14.43 13.71 21.45
CA ASP A 206 13.87 12.38 21.55
C ASP A 206 13.39 11.96 20.16
N ASN A 207 13.57 10.69 19.82
CA ASN A 207 13.12 10.12 18.55
C ASN A 207 12.82 8.64 18.75
N PRO A 208 11.73 8.30 19.45
CA PRO A 208 11.49 6.92 19.83
C PRO A 208 10.90 6.09 18.69
N GLY A 209 10.31 6.75 17.68
CA GLY A 209 9.71 6.11 16.51
C GLY A 209 8.34 5.48 16.79
N LEU A 210 7.56 5.28 15.74
CA LEU A 210 6.24 4.64 15.80
C LEU A 210 5.97 3.85 14.53
N GLU A 211 5.65 2.57 14.69
CA GLU A 211 5.34 1.69 13.57
C GLU A 211 3.83 1.63 13.32
N THR A 212 3.45 1.29 12.10
CA THR A 212 2.04 1.08 11.76
C THR A 212 1.92 -0.05 10.74
N VAL A 213 1.14 -1.07 11.08
CA VAL A 213 0.80 -2.18 10.17
C VAL A 213 -0.64 -2.01 9.72
N GLN A 214 -0.87 -1.92 8.41
CA GLN A 214 -2.18 -1.56 7.88
C GLN A 214 -2.54 -2.33 6.62
N PHE A 215 -3.84 -2.54 6.44
CA PHE A 215 -4.41 -2.96 5.18
C PHE A 215 -4.89 -1.73 4.41
N ARG A 216 -4.58 -1.65 3.12
CA ARG A 216 -4.92 -0.53 2.25
C ARG A 216 -5.71 -0.97 1.04
N VAL A 217 -6.76 -0.22 0.72
CA VAL A 217 -7.51 -0.31 -0.54
C VAL A 217 -7.31 0.99 -1.33
N SER A 218 -6.91 0.88 -2.59
CA SER A 218 -6.71 2.01 -3.49
C SER A 218 -7.63 1.91 -4.70
N ILE A 219 -8.44 2.94 -4.89
CA ILE A 219 -9.35 3.07 -6.03
C ILE A 219 -8.70 3.98 -7.08
N PRO A 220 -8.54 3.52 -8.33
CA PRO A 220 -7.98 4.34 -9.39
C PRO A 220 -8.91 5.52 -9.68
N THR A 221 -8.33 6.69 -9.92
CA THR A 221 -9.08 7.89 -10.31
C THR A 221 -8.71 8.36 -11.71
N LYS A 222 -9.60 9.16 -12.29
CA LYS A 222 -9.36 9.80 -13.59
C LYS A 222 -8.48 11.02 -13.44
#